data_AF-A0A0A9YH19-F1
#
_entry.id   AF-A0A0A9YH19-F1
#
_cell.length_a   1.000
_cell.length_b   1.000
_cell.length_c   1.000
_cell.angle_alpha   90.00
_cell.angle_beta   90.00
_cell.angle_gamma   90.00
#
_symmetry.space_group_name_H-M   'P 1'
#
loop_
_entity.id
_entity.type
_entity.pdbx_description
1 polymer ?
#
loop_
_entity_poly.entity_id
_entity_poly.type
_entity_poly.pdbx_seq_one_letter_code
_entity_poly.pdbx_strand_id
1 'polypeptide(L)'
;MLNQDHIVKNRTLTARNVFFISPDKKICAIIVYPASTGRDFAEILRVLDSLQLTTEHPVATPANWQSIDDDIVVVPYVPTNDAKKLFPDLKIIRPYLRFAKLPK
;
A
#
# COMPACT_ATOMS: atom_id res chain seq x y z
N MET A 1 -8.75 12.23 26.37
CA MET A 1 -9.99 11.69 25.76
C MET A 1 -10.89 12.87 25.47
N LEU A 2 -11.51 12.96 24.28
CA LEU A 2 -12.39 14.10 23.96
C LEU A 2 -13.58 14.09 24.92
N ASN A 3 -13.61 15.04 25.85
CA ASN A 3 -14.82 15.38 26.61
C ASN A 3 -15.85 15.93 25.62
N GLN A 4 -16.80 15.08 25.23
CA GLN A 4 -18.03 15.50 24.59
C GLN A 4 -19.08 15.73 25.67
N ASP A 5 -18.93 16.85 26.36
CA ASP A 5 -19.92 17.30 27.33
C ASP A 5 -21.14 17.87 26.58
N HIS A 6 -22.23 17.09 26.64
CA HIS A 6 -23.65 17.48 26.69
C HIS A 6 -24.53 17.60 25.43
N ILE A 7 -24.06 17.53 24.18
CA ILE A 7 -24.99 17.70 23.01
C ILE A 7 -25.35 16.40 22.26
N VAL A 8 -24.55 15.32 22.39
CA VAL A 8 -24.72 14.12 21.53
C VAL A 8 -24.96 12.84 22.34
N LYS A 9 -25.96 12.84 23.22
CA LYS A 9 -26.26 11.65 24.05
C LYS A 9 -26.95 10.49 23.31
N ASN A 10 -27.22 10.61 21.99
CA ASN A 10 -27.96 9.55 21.27
C ASN A 10 -27.73 9.48 19.74
N ARG A 11 -26.56 9.88 19.23
CA ARG A 11 -26.23 9.74 17.80
C ARG A 11 -24.87 9.07 17.63
N THR A 12 -24.85 7.92 16.96
CA THR A 12 -23.62 7.26 16.52
C THR A 12 -22.96 8.10 15.42
N LEU A 13 -21.70 8.48 15.62
CA LEU A 13 -20.89 9.17 14.62
C LEU A 13 -19.91 8.19 13.98
N THR A 14 -19.58 8.41 12.70
CA THR A 14 -18.61 7.59 11.98
C THR A 14 -17.18 7.87 12.45
N ALA A 15 -16.32 6.85 12.34
CA ALA A 15 -14.87 7.04 12.36
C ALA A 15 -14.39 7.65 11.03
N ARG A 16 -13.12 8.08 10.99
CA ARG A 16 -12.49 8.67 9.81
C ARG A 16 -11.93 7.57 8.91
N ASN A 17 -12.83 6.86 8.23
CA ASN A 17 -12.45 5.76 7.34
C ASN A 17 -12.02 6.28 5.96
N VAL A 18 -11.04 5.61 5.36
CA VAL A 18 -10.64 5.75 3.96
C VAL A 18 -10.73 4.37 3.32
N PHE A 19 -11.45 4.26 2.20
CA PHE A 19 -11.58 3.04 1.42
C PHE A 19 -10.92 3.22 0.06
N PHE A 20 -10.01 2.33 -0.30
CA PHE A 20 -9.45 2.26 -1.66
C PHE A 20 -10.29 1.28 -2.47
N ILE A 21 -10.92 1.75 -3.53
CA ILE A 21 -11.84 0.97 -4.34
C ILE A 21 -11.31 0.90 -5.76
N SER A 22 -11.06 -0.31 -6.26
CA SER A 22 -10.58 -0.55 -7.62
C SER A 22 -11.69 -0.38 -8.68
N PRO A 23 -11.34 -0.26 -9.97
CA PRO A 23 -12.33 -0.18 -11.05
C PRO A 23 -13.31 -1.36 -11.09
N ASP A 24 -12.90 -2.56 -10.66
CA ASP A 24 -13.74 -3.76 -10.53
C ASP A 24 -14.61 -3.78 -9.25
N LYS A 25 -14.70 -2.64 -8.54
CA LYS A 25 -15.58 -2.39 -7.38
C LYS A 25 -15.23 -3.21 -6.14
N LYS A 26 -13.99 -3.69 -6.02
CA LYS A 26 -13.48 -4.35 -4.82
C LYS A 26 -12.77 -3.36 -3.90
N ILE A 27 -12.76 -3.65 -2.61
CA ILE A 27 -11.98 -2.90 -1.62
C ILE A 27 -10.54 -3.45 -1.65
N CYS A 28 -9.57 -2.58 -1.91
CA CYS A 28 -8.14 -2.93 -1.96
C CYS A 28 -7.44 -2.71 -0.62
N ALA A 29 -7.83 -1.66 0.11
CA ALA A 29 -7.27 -1.29 1.40
C ALA A 29 -8.27 -0.45 2.20
N ILE A 30 -8.15 -0.47 3.53
CA ILE A 30 -8.94 0.35 4.45
C ILE A 30 -8.00 0.97 5.47
N ILE A 31 -8.14 2.27 5.73
CA ILE A 31 -7.47 2.94 6.83
C ILE A 31 -8.51 3.55 7.76
N VAL A 32 -8.39 3.28 9.06
CA VAL A 32 -9.38 3.68 10.08
C VAL A 32 -8.70 4.55 11.14
N TYR A 33 -9.08 5.83 11.18
CA TYR A 33 -8.64 6.75 12.23
C TYR A 33 -9.81 7.10 13.17
N PRO A 34 -9.59 7.26 14.49
CA PRO A 34 -10.60 7.80 15.39
C PRO A 34 -10.85 9.28 15.12
N ALA A 35 -11.97 9.82 15.63
CA ALA A 35 -12.29 11.24 15.49
C ALA A 35 -11.20 12.17 16.04
N SER A 36 -10.44 11.71 17.05
CA SER A 36 -9.36 12.45 17.69
C SER A 36 -8.07 12.58 16.88
N THR A 37 -7.88 11.78 15.82
CA THR A 37 -6.61 11.71 15.09
C THR A 37 -6.82 12.12 13.63
N GLY A 38 -6.08 13.13 13.18
CA GLY A 38 -6.07 13.55 11.78
C GLY A 38 -5.50 12.45 10.87
N ARG A 39 -5.94 12.44 9.60
CA ARG A 39 -5.41 11.53 8.58
C ARG A 39 -4.14 12.13 7.99
N ASP A 40 -3.22 11.25 7.60
CA ASP A 40 -2.09 11.60 6.74
C ASP A 40 -2.45 11.36 5.27
N PHE A 41 -2.51 12.43 4.48
CA PHE A 41 -2.81 12.33 3.04
C PHE A 41 -1.61 11.90 2.21
N ALA A 42 -0.38 12.10 2.69
CA ALA A 42 0.81 11.58 2.02
C ALA A 42 0.78 10.05 2.02
N GLU A 43 0.42 9.44 3.15
CA GLU A 43 0.23 7.99 3.24
C GLU A 43 -0.90 7.48 2.33
N ILE A 44 -2.00 8.25 2.22
CA ILE A 44 -3.10 7.87 1.32
C ILE A 44 -2.62 7.82 -0.14
N LEU A 45 -1.85 8.81 -0.59
CA LEU A 45 -1.28 8.83 -1.94
C LEU A 45 -0.25 7.71 -2.13
N ARG A 46 0.65 7.50 -1.17
CA ARG A 46 1.66 6.44 -1.21
C ARG A 46 1.02 5.04 -1.33
N VAL A 47 -0.07 4.80 -0.62
CA VAL A 47 -0.84 3.55 -0.73
C VAL A 47 -1.51 3.44 -2.11
N LEU A 48 -2.07 4.53 -2.65
CA LEU A 48 -2.64 4.53 -4.00
C LEU A 48 -1.60 4.18 -5.06
N ASP A 49 -0.43 4.82 -5.03
CA ASP A 49 0.66 4.57 -5.97
C ASP A 49 1.13 3.11 -5.88
N SER A 50 1.28 2.59 -4.66
CA SER A 50 1.60 1.18 -4.44
C SER A 50 0.53 0.24 -5.03
N LEU A 51 -0.75 0.53 -4.84
CA LEU A 51 -1.84 -0.31 -5.36
C LEU A 51 -1.87 -0.30 -6.89
N GLN A 52 -1.63 0.84 -7.51
CA GLN A 52 -1.54 0.96 -8.97
C GLN A 52 -0.32 0.19 -9.51
N LEU A 53 0.86 0.41 -8.93
CA LEU A 53 2.11 -0.27 -9.33
C LEU A 53 1.99 -1.79 -9.26
N THR A 54 1.45 -2.32 -8.16
CA THR A 54 1.31 -3.77 -7.94
C THR A 54 0.20 -4.41 -8.77
N THR A 55 -0.68 -3.60 -9.37
CA THR A 55 -1.65 -4.06 -10.37
C THR A 55 -1.01 -4.23 -11.75
N GLU A 56 -0.08 -3.34 -12.10
CA GLU A 56 0.55 -3.30 -13.44
C GLU A 56 1.77 -4.23 -13.55
N HIS A 57 2.46 -4.48 -12.44
CA HIS A 57 3.70 -5.24 -12.42
C HIS A 57 3.67 -6.37 -11.38
N PRO A 58 4.36 -7.51 -11.63
CA PRO A 58 4.43 -8.63 -10.69
C PRO A 58 5.44 -8.34 -9.57
N VAL A 59 5.19 -7.27 -8.82
CA VAL A 59 6.04 -6.76 -7.75
C VAL A 59 5.19 -6.45 -6.51
N ALA A 60 5.87 -6.25 -5.38
CA ALA A 60 5.32 -5.77 -4.14
C ALA A 60 6.18 -4.62 -3.62
N THR A 61 5.57 -3.67 -2.92
CA THR A 61 6.29 -2.56 -2.27
C THR A 61 6.74 -2.98 -0.87
N PRO A 62 8.03 -2.84 -0.52
CA PRO A 62 8.52 -3.19 0.81
C PRO A 62 8.04 -2.22 1.89
N ALA A 63 8.33 -2.56 3.16
CA ALA A 63 8.06 -1.66 4.28
C ALA A 63 8.74 -0.29 4.06
N ASN A 64 7.99 0.78 4.35
CA ASN A 64 8.41 2.17 4.19
C ASN A 64 8.75 2.60 2.75
N TRP A 65 8.39 1.82 1.72
CA TRP A 65 8.50 2.24 0.31
C TRP A 65 7.80 3.58 0.08
N GLN A 66 8.48 4.54 -0.56
CA GLN A 66 7.98 5.91 -0.78
C GLN A 66 7.63 6.20 -2.23
N SER A 67 8.42 5.73 -3.19
CA SER A 67 8.21 6.05 -4.60
C SER A 67 8.74 4.97 -5.55
N ILE A 68 8.41 5.10 -6.84
CA ILE A 68 8.87 4.20 -7.92
C ILE A 68 10.41 4.11 -8.04
N ASP A 69 11.15 5.06 -7.48
CA ASP A 69 12.61 5.05 -7.47
C ASP A 69 13.19 4.14 -6.38
N ASP A 70 12.40 3.75 -5.38
CA ASP A 70 12.80 2.82 -4.32
C ASP A 70 12.89 1.38 -4.82
N ASP A 71 13.53 0.52 -4.04
CA ASP A 71 13.57 -0.91 -4.34
C ASP A 71 12.16 -1.53 -4.21
N ILE A 72 11.82 -2.39 -5.17
CA ILE A 72 10.62 -3.24 -5.13
C ILE A 72 11.01 -4.69 -4.81
N VAL A 73 10.03 -5.49 -4.40
CA VAL A 73 10.21 -6.93 -4.17
C VAL A 73 9.49 -7.69 -5.27
N VAL A 74 10.19 -8.56 -5.98
CA VAL A 74 9.57 -9.43 -7.00
C VAL A 74 8.78 -10.53 -6.30
N VAL A 75 7.48 -10.61 -6.61
CA VAL A 75 6.55 -11.53 -5.97
C VAL A 75 7.01 -13.00 -6.08
N PRO A 76 6.85 -13.83 -5.03
CA PRO A 76 7.47 -15.16 -4.99
C PRO A 76 6.99 -16.14 -6.08
N TYR A 77 5.78 -15.95 -6.62
CA TYR A 77 5.23 -16.84 -7.63
C TYR A 77 5.88 -16.69 -9.01
N VAL A 78 6.63 -15.60 -9.26
CA VAL A 78 7.43 -15.45 -10.48
C VAL A 78 8.70 -16.30 -10.35
N PRO A 79 8.94 -17.28 -11.23
CA PRO A 79 10.17 -18.08 -11.19
C PRO A 79 11.42 -17.21 -11.32
N THR A 80 12.50 -17.55 -10.62
CA THR A 80 13.74 -16.75 -10.61
C THR A 80 14.33 -16.54 -12.01
N ASN A 81 14.19 -17.51 -12.92
CA ASN A 81 14.67 -17.38 -14.29
C ASN A 81 13.90 -16.31 -15.08
N ASP A 82 12.60 -16.17 -14.83
CA ASP A 82 11.77 -15.16 -15.48
C ASP A 82 11.93 -13.80 -14.82
N ALA A 83 12.06 -13.77 -13.49
CA ALA A 83 12.40 -12.56 -12.75
C ALA A 83 13.71 -11.93 -13.25
N LYS A 84 14.74 -12.73 -13.56
CA LYS A 84 16.01 -12.23 -14.13
C LYS A 84 15.87 -11.64 -15.54
N LYS A 85 14.87 -12.09 -16.31
CA LYS A 85 14.58 -11.52 -17.65
C LYS A 85 13.90 -10.15 -17.52
N LEU A 86 12.96 -10.04 -16.58
CA LEU A 86 12.20 -8.82 -16.33
C LEU A 86 13.02 -7.76 -15.57
N PHE A 87 13.88 -8.20 -14.65
CA PHE A 87 14.68 -7.37 -13.78
C PHE A 87 16.14 -7.87 -13.82
N PRO A 88 16.98 -7.36 -14.73
CA PRO A 88 18.37 -7.80 -14.88
C PRO A 88 19.21 -7.64 -13.59
N ASP A 89 18.99 -6.55 -12.85
CA ASP A 89 19.71 -6.21 -11.61
C ASP A 89 19.04 -6.79 -10.34
N LEU A 90 18.60 -8.04 -10.41
CA LEU A 90 17.88 -8.70 -9.31
C LEU A 90 18.82 -9.05 -8.14
N LYS A 91 18.58 -8.44 -6.97
CA LYS A 91 19.25 -8.75 -5.72
C LYS A 91 18.51 -9.85 -4.95
N ILE A 92 19.03 -11.08 -5.02
CA ILE A 92 18.42 -12.25 -4.37
C ILE A 92 19.01 -12.41 -2.96
N ILE A 93 18.19 -12.20 -1.92
CA ILE A 93 18.56 -12.50 -0.53
C ILE A 93 18.13 -13.91 -0.16
N ARG A 94 16.92 -14.30 -0.56
CA ARG A 94 16.35 -15.65 -0.43
C ARG A 94 15.51 -15.97 -1.66
N PRO A 95 15.15 -17.23 -1.93
CA PRO A 95 14.33 -17.59 -3.09
C PRO A 95 13.02 -16.78 -3.20
N TYR A 96 12.44 -16.39 -2.07
CA TYR A 96 11.21 -15.60 -1.97
C TYR A 96 11.43 -14.11 -1.66
N LEU A 97 12.66 -13.67 -1.37
CA LEU A 97 13.01 -12.29 -1.03
C LEU A 97 14.03 -11.78 -2.04
N ARG A 98 13.50 -11.12 -3.08
CA ARG A 98 14.27 -10.70 -4.25
C ARG A 98 13.95 -9.23 -4.51
N PHE A 99 14.93 -8.37 -4.35
CA PHE A 99 14.81 -6.94 -4.60
C PHE A 99 15.20 -6.60 -6.03
N ALA A 100 14.54 -5.61 -6.61
CA ALA A 100 14.86 -5.07 -7.92
C ALA A 100 14.47 -3.59 -7.98
N LYS A 101 14.94 -2.88 -9.00
CA LYS A 101 14.41 -1.58 -9.39
C LYS A 101 13.34 -1.76 -10.46
N LEU A 102 12.34 -0.89 -10.45
CA LEU A 102 11.36 -0.85 -11.54
C LEU A 102 12.09 -0.45 -12.85
N PRO A 103 11.86 -1.16 -13.97
CA PRO A 103 12.36 -0.74 -15.28
C PRO A 103 11.83 0.66 -15.62
N LYS A 104 12.70 1.52 -16.15
CA LYS A 104 12.32 2.83 -16.68
C LYS A 104 11.76 2.73 -18.10
#